data_AF-A0A7G5IFV4-F1
#
_entry.id   AF-A0A7G5IFV4-F1
#
_cell.length_a   1.000
_cell.length_b   1.000
_cell.length_c   1.000
_cell.angle_alpha   90.00
_cell.angle_beta   90.00
_cell.angle_gamma   90.00
#
_symmetry.space_group_name_H-M   'P 1'
#
loop_
_entity.id
_entity.type
_entity.pdbx_description
1 polymer ?
#
loop_
_entity_poly.entity_id
_entity_poly.type
_entity_poly.pdbx_seq_one_letter_code
_entity_poly.pdbx_strand_id
1 'polypeptide(L)'
;MRASVALLALVAPPALAEVPAAKPSPASLAAQLADVLNDGPTLAAASRQDFAPMLAEMRSGTAIRKLLEPNQAYRTEVLRDPAKVDAAIKRIGGMQAAVIEGLLADFNGEVRAATIDVYAASFSEAEMRDILAFYKSPGGRALVERMAAVRQSVRANVRARLTPRISAALQALSPVIEAEMRALLPAPDSGKAGQ
;
A
#
# COMPACT_ATOMS: atom_id res chain seq x y z
N MET A 1 69.47 19.87 -52.11
CA MET A 1 68.41 19.86 -51.09
C MET A 1 67.16 19.28 -51.71
N ARG A 2 66.73 18.07 -51.29
CA ARG A 2 65.50 17.42 -51.75
C ARG A 2 64.55 17.34 -50.56
N ALA A 3 63.42 18.02 -50.65
CA ALA A 3 62.35 17.98 -49.67
C ALA A 3 61.41 16.81 -49.97
N SER A 4 61.21 15.97 -48.96
CA SER A 4 60.25 14.86 -48.95
C SER A 4 58.83 15.40 -48.85
N VAL A 5 57.91 14.87 -49.66
CA VAL A 5 56.46 15.05 -49.48
C VAL A 5 55.88 13.70 -49.05
N ALA A 6 55.29 13.67 -47.86
CA ALA A 6 54.65 12.51 -47.25
C ALA A 6 53.23 12.33 -47.82
N LEU A 7 52.91 11.10 -48.20
CA LEU A 7 51.59 10.68 -48.67
C LEU A 7 50.72 10.32 -47.44
N LEU A 8 49.68 11.12 -47.16
CA LEU A 8 48.66 10.77 -46.17
C LEU A 8 47.69 9.73 -46.75
N ALA A 9 47.67 8.53 -46.17
CA ALA A 9 46.63 7.53 -46.39
C ALA A 9 45.45 7.80 -45.46
N LEU A 10 44.29 8.12 -46.02
CA LEU A 10 43.02 8.27 -45.30
C LEU A 10 42.47 6.88 -45.00
N VAL A 11 42.53 6.43 -43.74
CA VAL A 11 41.87 5.20 -43.29
C VAL A 11 40.42 5.52 -42.96
N ALA A 12 39.48 4.91 -43.68
CA ALA A 12 38.06 4.96 -43.35
C ALA A 12 37.80 4.11 -42.09
N PRO A 13 36.99 4.57 -41.11
CA PRO A 13 36.63 3.75 -39.97
C PRO A 13 35.72 2.59 -40.41
N PRO A 14 35.83 1.42 -39.75
CA PRO A 14 34.95 0.30 -40.04
C PRO A 14 33.53 0.67 -39.63
N ALA A 15 32.57 0.46 -40.54
CA ALA A 15 31.15 0.55 -40.23
C ALA A 15 30.81 -0.51 -39.17
N LEU A 16 30.55 -0.08 -37.95
CA LEU A 16 29.92 -0.93 -36.94
C LEU A 16 28.50 -1.24 -37.43
N ALA A 17 28.27 -2.49 -37.83
CA ALA A 17 26.93 -2.97 -38.09
C ALA A 17 26.09 -2.79 -36.80
N GLU A 18 25.05 -1.96 -36.86
CA GLU A 18 24.03 -1.92 -35.81
C GLU A 18 23.46 -3.32 -35.66
N VAL A 19 23.72 -3.95 -34.51
CA VAL A 19 23.05 -5.20 -34.15
C VAL A 19 21.55 -4.88 -34.09
N PRO A 20 20.70 -5.50 -34.94
CA PRO A 20 19.28 -5.21 -34.92
C PRO A 20 18.75 -5.51 -33.52
N ALA A 21 18.10 -4.52 -32.90
CA ALA A 21 17.52 -4.67 -31.58
C ALA A 21 16.60 -5.88 -31.57
N ALA A 22 16.95 -6.89 -30.76
CA ALA A 22 16.15 -8.10 -30.64
C ALA A 22 14.72 -7.74 -30.22
N LYS A 23 13.73 -8.38 -30.84
CA LYS A 23 12.33 -8.20 -30.44
C LYS A 23 12.19 -8.55 -28.95
N PRO A 24 11.48 -7.73 -28.16
CA PRO A 24 11.29 -8.00 -26.75
C PRO A 24 10.57 -9.35 -26.55
N SER A 25 11.09 -10.18 -25.65
CA SER A 25 10.44 -11.44 -25.27
C SER A 25 9.14 -11.18 -24.52
N PRO A 26 8.20 -12.16 -24.46
CA PRO A 26 6.98 -12.04 -23.66
C PRO A 26 7.24 -11.65 -22.20
N ALA A 27 8.26 -12.26 -21.56
CA ALA A 27 8.65 -11.92 -20.19
C ALA A 27 9.13 -10.45 -20.06
N SER A 28 9.83 -9.93 -21.07
CA SER A 28 10.25 -8.52 -21.07
C SER A 28 9.10 -7.53 -21.28
N LEU A 29 8.02 -7.93 -21.97
CA LEU A 29 6.82 -7.13 -22.13
C LEU A 29 5.99 -7.12 -20.83
N ALA A 30 5.84 -8.29 -20.20
CA ALA A 30 5.21 -8.41 -18.89
C ALA A 30 5.93 -7.58 -17.81
N ALA A 31 7.26 -7.62 -17.80
CA ALA A 31 8.08 -6.77 -16.92
C ALA A 31 7.84 -5.28 -17.15
N GLN A 32 7.82 -4.85 -18.42
CA GLN A 32 7.53 -3.45 -18.74
C GLN A 32 6.12 -3.04 -18.32
N LEU A 33 5.12 -3.92 -18.42
CA LEU A 33 3.76 -3.63 -17.98
C LEU A 33 3.70 -3.44 -16.46
N ALA A 34 4.28 -4.38 -15.71
CA ALA A 34 4.34 -4.31 -14.26
C ALA A 34 5.01 -3.00 -13.78
N ASP A 35 6.05 -2.55 -14.49
CA ASP A 35 6.76 -1.31 -14.17
C ASP A 35 5.93 -0.06 -14.55
N VAL A 36 5.30 -0.04 -15.74
CA VAL A 36 4.49 1.11 -16.21
C VAL A 36 3.23 1.32 -15.37
N LEU A 37 2.61 0.22 -14.92
CA LEU A 37 1.45 0.26 -14.02
C LEU A 37 1.86 0.48 -12.56
N ASN A 38 3.15 0.39 -12.26
CA ASN A 38 3.71 0.53 -10.91
C ASN A 38 3.10 -0.48 -9.92
N ASP A 39 2.76 -1.68 -10.39
CA ASP A 39 2.07 -2.69 -9.58
C ASP A 39 2.98 -3.26 -8.50
N GLY A 40 4.25 -3.54 -8.82
CA GLY A 40 5.21 -4.11 -7.86
C GLY A 40 5.36 -3.26 -6.58
N PRO A 41 5.72 -1.97 -6.68
CA PRO A 41 5.81 -1.08 -5.52
C PRO A 41 4.47 -0.86 -4.81
N THR A 42 3.36 -0.83 -5.56
CA THR A 42 2.02 -0.65 -4.99
C THR A 42 1.58 -1.88 -4.18
N LEU A 43 1.80 -3.08 -4.70
CA LEU A 43 1.52 -4.35 -4.02
C LEU A 43 2.43 -4.52 -2.80
N ALA A 44 3.72 -4.22 -2.93
CA ALA A 44 4.66 -4.20 -1.82
C ALA A 44 4.21 -3.25 -0.70
N ALA A 45 3.78 -2.03 -1.05
CA ALA A 45 3.27 -1.06 -0.09
C ALA A 45 1.95 -1.54 0.57
N ALA A 46 1.05 -2.15 -0.21
CA ALA A 46 -0.18 -2.73 0.30
C ALA A 46 0.11 -3.85 1.32
N SER A 47 0.99 -4.80 0.98
CA SER A 47 1.40 -5.86 1.91
C SER A 47 1.99 -5.28 3.20
N ARG A 48 2.89 -4.29 3.11
CA ARG A 48 3.43 -3.62 4.32
C ARG A 48 2.33 -2.97 5.16
N GLN A 49 1.34 -2.36 4.52
CA GLN A 49 0.22 -1.74 5.21
C GLN A 49 -0.67 -2.77 5.92
N ASP A 50 -0.88 -3.94 5.31
CA ASP A 50 -1.63 -5.04 5.91
C ASP A 50 -0.94 -5.63 7.15
N PHE A 51 0.41 -5.72 7.12
CA PHE A 51 1.20 -6.20 8.26
C PHE A 51 1.52 -5.12 9.30
N ALA A 52 1.33 -3.83 9.00
CA ALA A 52 1.60 -2.73 9.92
C ALA A 52 0.96 -2.88 11.31
N PRO A 53 -0.35 -3.22 11.46
CA PRO A 53 -0.95 -3.40 12.78
C PRO A 53 -0.34 -4.57 13.55
N MET A 54 -0.02 -5.68 12.86
CA MET A 54 0.64 -6.84 13.48
C MET A 54 2.03 -6.47 13.97
N LEU A 55 2.82 -5.76 13.16
CA LEU A 55 4.16 -5.30 13.53
C LEU A 55 4.13 -4.30 14.69
N ALA A 56 3.13 -3.41 14.71
CA ALA A 56 2.92 -2.50 15.84
C ALA A 56 2.62 -3.26 17.14
N GLU A 57 1.78 -4.29 17.07
CA GLU A 57 1.48 -5.14 18.23
C GLU A 57 2.70 -5.95 18.69
N MET A 58 3.50 -6.46 17.77
CA MET A 58 4.76 -7.12 18.13
C MET A 58 5.70 -6.17 18.87
N ARG A 59 5.89 -4.95 18.36
CA ARG A 59 6.70 -3.91 19.01
C ARG A 59 6.17 -3.50 20.37
N SER A 60 4.85 -3.55 20.57
CA SER A 60 4.22 -3.27 21.86
C SER A 60 4.62 -4.30 22.92
N GLY A 61 4.99 -5.51 22.48
CA GLY A 61 5.38 -6.65 23.32
C GLY A 61 4.23 -7.16 24.19
N THR A 62 2.99 -6.78 23.87
CA THR A 62 1.81 -7.16 24.67
C THR A 62 1.57 -8.67 24.66
N ALA A 63 1.78 -9.33 23.52
CA ALA A 63 1.76 -10.80 23.45
C ALA A 63 2.83 -11.45 24.36
N ILE A 64 4.04 -10.87 24.42
CA ILE A 64 5.13 -11.35 25.27
C ILE A 64 4.77 -11.19 26.75
N ARG A 65 4.15 -10.06 27.14
CA ARG A 65 3.67 -9.88 28.53
C ARG A 65 2.67 -10.96 28.92
N LYS A 66 1.66 -11.20 28.07
CA LYS A 66 0.64 -12.23 28.33
C LYS A 66 1.25 -13.62 28.45
N LEU A 67 2.26 -13.94 27.64
CA LEU A 67 2.98 -15.21 27.70
C LEU A 67 3.76 -15.37 29.00
N LEU A 68 4.36 -14.28 29.50
CA LEU A 68 5.20 -14.29 30.71
C LEU A 68 4.40 -14.08 32.00
N GLU A 69 3.16 -13.61 31.93
CA GLU A 69 2.30 -13.31 33.08
C GLU A 69 2.17 -14.47 34.10
N PRO A 70 2.03 -15.75 33.67
CA PRO A 70 1.98 -16.87 34.60
C PRO A 70 3.31 -17.14 35.34
N ASN A 71 4.44 -16.60 34.86
CA ASN A 71 5.77 -16.88 35.42
C ASN A 71 6.01 -16.05 36.69
N GLN A 72 6.17 -16.73 37.82
CA GLN A 72 6.38 -16.09 39.12
C GLN A 72 7.64 -15.21 39.16
N ALA A 73 8.74 -15.63 38.53
CA ALA A 73 9.98 -14.85 38.47
C ALA A 73 9.80 -13.56 37.68
N TYR A 74 9.05 -13.62 36.56
CA TYR A 74 8.69 -12.43 35.79
C TYR A 74 7.88 -11.45 36.64
N ARG A 75 6.86 -11.91 37.36
CA ARG A 75 6.06 -11.01 38.23
C ARG A 75 6.90 -10.34 39.31
N THR A 76 7.83 -11.08 39.93
CA THR A 76 8.75 -10.51 40.93
C THR A 76 9.63 -9.42 40.32
N GLU A 77 10.16 -9.63 39.11
CA GLU A 77 10.96 -8.61 38.42
C GLU A 77 10.14 -7.39 37.98
N VAL A 78 8.88 -7.58 37.56
CA VAL A 78 7.97 -6.46 37.24
C VAL A 78 7.72 -5.59 38.46
N LEU A 79 7.55 -6.19 39.65
CA LEU A 79 7.38 -5.45 40.90
C LEU A 79 8.66 -4.73 41.32
N ARG A 80 9.83 -5.31 41.04
CA ARG A 80 11.14 -4.74 41.39
C ARG A 80 11.53 -3.56 40.51
N ASP A 81 11.40 -3.73 39.19
CA ASP A 81 11.83 -2.74 38.21
C ASP A 81 10.95 -2.80 36.94
N PRO A 82 9.75 -2.21 36.98
CA PRO A 82 8.80 -2.29 35.88
C PRO A 82 9.33 -1.62 34.61
N ALA A 83 10.14 -0.56 34.74
CA ALA A 83 10.70 0.16 33.59
C ALA A 83 11.71 -0.69 32.84
N LYS A 84 12.59 -1.40 33.55
CA LYS A 84 13.56 -2.32 32.93
C LYS A 84 12.89 -3.49 32.24
N VAL A 85 11.85 -4.05 32.85
CA VAL A 85 11.08 -5.17 32.27
C VAL A 85 10.32 -4.72 31.02
N ASP A 86 9.64 -3.56 31.06
CA ASP A 86 8.96 -3.00 29.90
C ASP A 86 9.94 -2.70 28.75
N ALA A 87 11.10 -2.12 29.06
CA ALA A 87 12.15 -1.87 28.07
C ALA A 87 12.69 -3.16 27.45
N ALA A 88 12.83 -4.23 28.23
CA ALA A 88 13.25 -5.53 27.72
C ALA A 88 12.19 -6.14 26.79
N ILE A 89 10.92 -6.11 27.19
CA ILE A 89 9.81 -6.62 26.39
C ILE A 89 9.67 -5.86 25.07
N LYS A 90 9.70 -4.52 25.10
CA LYS A 90 9.67 -3.69 23.88
C LYS A 90 10.85 -3.99 22.96
N ARG A 91 12.03 -4.24 23.51
CA ARG A 91 13.22 -4.62 22.72
C ARG A 91 13.02 -5.98 22.06
N ILE A 92 12.51 -6.98 22.79
CA ILE A 92 12.22 -8.31 22.23
C ILE A 92 11.16 -8.21 21.12
N GLY A 93 10.08 -7.47 21.39
CA GLY A 93 9.04 -7.18 20.41
C GLY A 93 9.56 -6.46 19.15
N GLY A 94 10.47 -5.50 19.34
CA GLY A 94 11.17 -4.81 18.26
C GLY A 94 12.04 -5.73 17.42
N MET A 95 12.76 -6.69 18.04
CA MET A 95 13.54 -7.69 17.31
C MET A 95 12.63 -8.62 16.48
N GLN A 96 11.50 -9.07 17.05
CA GLN A 96 10.53 -9.88 16.30
C GLN A 96 9.96 -9.13 15.09
N ALA A 97 9.57 -7.86 15.28
CA ALA A 97 9.08 -7.02 14.20
C ALA A 97 10.15 -6.81 13.11
N ALA A 98 11.40 -6.55 13.49
CA ALA A 98 12.50 -6.32 12.56
C ALA A 98 12.78 -7.54 11.65
N VAL A 99 12.67 -8.76 12.18
CA VAL A 99 12.81 -9.99 11.38
C VAL A 99 11.72 -10.06 10.30
N ILE A 100 10.46 -9.81 10.67
CA ILE A 100 9.35 -9.85 9.72
C ILE A 100 9.47 -8.72 8.70
N GLU A 101 9.90 -7.53 9.11
CA GLU A 101 10.15 -6.43 8.18
C GLU A 101 11.24 -6.74 7.17
N GLY A 102 12.32 -7.41 7.59
CA GLY A 102 13.34 -7.93 6.68
C GLY A 102 12.76 -8.92 5.67
N LEU A 103 11.95 -9.89 6.14
CA LEU A 103 11.29 -10.85 5.25
C LEU A 103 10.35 -10.16 4.25
N LEU A 104 9.56 -9.17 4.67
CA LEU A 104 8.71 -8.39 3.79
C LEU A 104 9.53 -7.53 2.80
N ALA A 105 10.74 -7.12 3.18
CA ALA A 105 11.65 -6.40 2.29
C ALA A 105 12.17 -7.33 1.18
N ASP A 106 12.62 -8.53 1.54
CA ASP A 106 13.15 -9.53 0.61
C ASP A 106 12.06 -10.08 -0.31
N PHE A 107 10.85 -10.27 0.22
CA PHE A 107 9.69 -10.76 -0.52
C PHE A 107 9.25 -9.84 -1.67
N ASN A 108 9.69 -8.57 -1.70
CA ASN A 108 9.35 -7.66 -2.80
C ASN A 108 9.89 -8.12 -4.16
N GLY A 109 11.05 -8.80 -4.17
CA GLY A 109 11.58 -9.41 -5.39
C GLY A 109 10.68 -10.52 -5.91
N GLU A 110 10.18 -11.36 -5.01
CA GLU A 110 9.26 -12.46 -5.32
C GLU A 110 7.90 -11.95 -5.79
N VAL A 111 7.35 -10.91 -5.14
CA VAL A 111 6.10 -10.26 -5.59
C VAL A 111 6.26 -9.71 -7.02
N ARG A 112 7.39 -9.08 -7.34
CA ARG A 112 7.64 -8.59 -8.69
C ARG A 112 7.73 -9.73 -9.70
N ALA A 113 8.44 -10.80 -9.37
CA ALA A 113 8.55 -11.98 -10.24
C ALA A 113 7.16 -12.60 -10.49
N ALA A 114 6.38 -12.84 -9.44
CA ALA A 114 5.02 -13.36 -9.55
C ALA A 114 4.11 -12.44 -10.38
N THR A 115 4.25 -11.12 -10.26
CA THR A 115 3.51 -10.15 -11.08
C THR A 115 3.84 -10.31 -12.56
N ILE A 116 5.12 -10.47 -12.90
CA ILE A 116 5.57 -10.70 -14.28
C ILE A 116 4.99 -12.00 -14.82
N ASP A 117 5.05 -13.09 -14.03
CA ASP A 117 4.53 -14.39 -14.43
C ASP A 117 3.03 -14.34 -14.69
N VAL A 118 2.27 -13.65 -13.82
CA VAL A 118 0.82 -13.46 -13.99
C VAL A 118 0.51 -12.67 -15.26
N TYR A 119 1.23 -11.58 -15.55
CA TYR A 119 1.03 -10.84 -16.80
C TYR A 119 1.34 -11.69 -18.03
N ALA A 120 2.46 -12.42 -18.03
CA ALA A 120 2.85 -13.29 -19.14
C ALA A 120 1.87 -14.45 -19.38
N ALA A 121 1.23 -14.95 -18.32
CA ALA A 121 0.21 -15.99 -18.41
C ALA A 121 -1.18 -15.45 -18.79
N SER A 122 -1.48 -14.18 -18.47
CA SER A 122 -2.83 -13.61 -18.64
C SER A 122 -3.05 -12.90 -19.97
N PHE A 123 -1.97 -12.43 -20.61
CA PHE A 123 -2.05 -11.66 -21.85
C PHE A 123 -1.13 -12.24 -22.92
N SER A 124 -1.57 -12.19 -24.17
CA SER A 124 -0.72 -12.50 -25.32
C SER A 124 0.35 -11.42 -25.55
N GLU A 125 1.39 -11.75 -26.31
CA GLU A 125 2.44 -10.79 -26.69
C GLU A 125 1.87 -9.56 -27.43
N ALA A 126 0.86 -9.78 -28.28
CA ALA A 126 0.20 -8.70 -29.01
C ALA A 126 -0.54 -7.75 -28.06
N GLU A 127 -1.38 -8.29 -27.16
CA GLU A 127 -2.12 -7.49 -26.18
C GLU A 127 -1.17 -6.73 -25.25
N MET A 128 -0.09 -7.37 -24.78
CA MET A 128 0.88 -6.68 -23.93
C MET A 128 1.56 -5.51 -24.66
N ARG A 129 1.88 -5.66 -25.95
CA ARG A 129 2.41 -4.55 -26.76
C ARG A 129 1.42 -3.41 -26.92
N ASP A 130 0.15 -3.73 -27.18
CA ASP A 130 -0.89 -2.72 -27.37
C ASP A 130 -1.15 -1.94 -26.08
N ILE A 131 -1.23 -2.64 -24.95
CA ILE A 131 -1.36 -2.03 -23.62
C ILE A 131 -0.15 -1.15 -23.32
N LEU A 132 1.07 -1.63 -23.57
CA LEU A 132 2.28 -0.83 -23.40
C LEU A 132 2.30 0.41 -24.29
N ALA A 133 1.90 0.29 -25.55
CA ALA A 133 1.83 1.42 -26.48
C ALA A 133 0.85 2.48 -25.96
N PHE A 134 -0.31 2.07 -25.47
CA PHE A 134 -1.28 2.96 -24.85
C PHE A 134 -0.68 3.69 -23.64
N TYR A 135 -0.14 2.97 -22.66
CA TYR A 135 0.37 3.61 -21.44
C TYR A 135 1.65 4.43 -21.65
N LYS A 136 2.43 4.15 -22.70
CA LYS A 136 3.56 5.01 -23.11
C LYS A 136 3.12 6.28 -23.84
N SER A 137 1.88 6.34 -24.37
CA SER A 137 1.35 7.54 -25.01
C SER A 137 1.16 8.69 -23.99
N PRO A 138 1.16 9.96 -24.43
CA PRO A 138 0.90 11.09 -23.54
C PRO A 138 -0.42 10.97 -22.76
N GLY A 139 -1.47 10.45 -23.41
CA GLY A 139 -2.77 10.23 -22.78
C GLY A 139 -2.74 9.12 -21.73
N GLY A 140 -2.11 7.98 -22.03
CA GLY A 140 -1.98 6.87 -21.09
C GLY A 140 -1.12 7.21 -19.88
N ARG A 141 -0.03 7.95 -20.08
CA ARG A 141 0.78 8.49 -18.97
C ARG A 141 -0.02 9.44 -18.08
N ALA A 142 -0.72 10.40 -18.69
CA ALA A 142 -1.57 11.33 -17.95
C ALA A 142 -2.69 10.59 -17.19
N LEU A 143 -3.20 9.49 -17.75
CA LEU A 143 -4.19 8.65 -17.07
C LEU A 143 -3.61 8.07 -15.76
N VAL A 144 -2.47 7.40 -15.82
CA VAL A 144 -1.82 6.80 -14.63
C VAL A 144 -1.49 7.85 -13.59
N GLU A 145 -0.88 8.96 -14.00
CA GLU A 145 -0.47 10.06 -13.12
C GLU A 145 -1.67 10.73 -12.41
N ARG A 146 -2.82 10.84 -13.08
CA ARG A 146 -3.98 11.62 -12.59
C ARG A 146 -5.08 10.76 -11.97
N MET A 147 -5.11 9.44 -12.22
CA MET A 147 -6.24 8.60 -11.82
C MET A 147 -6.49 8.62 -10.31
N ALA A 148 -5.42 8.67 -9.49
CA ALA A 148 -5.56 8.80 -8.04
C ALA A 148 -6.30 10.08 -7.62
N ALA A 149 -5.94 11.21 -8.23
CA ALA A 149 -6.57 12.51 -7.97
C ALA A 149 -8.02 12.54 -8.47
N VAL A 150 -8.31 11.93 -9.62
CA VAL A 150 -9.69 11.76 -10.13
C VAL A 150 -10.54 10.99 -9.12
N ARG A 151 -10.07 9.82 -8.66
CA ARG A 151 -10.79 9.02 -7.65
C ARG A 151 -11.01 9.79 -6.35
N GLN A 152 -10.01 10.53 -5.88
CA GLN A 152 -10.13 11.37 -4.68
C GLN A 152 -11.17 12.48 -4.87
N SER A 153 -11.17 13.13 -6.02
CA SER A 153 -12.09 14.21 -6.37
C SER A 153 -13.52 13.71 -6.45
N VAL A 154 -13.75 12.53 -7.05
CA VAL A 154 -15.08 11.90 -7.08
C VAL A 154 -15.59 11.65 -5.66
N ARG A 155 -14.79 11.02 -4.79
CA ARG A 155 -15.19 10.78 -3.39
C ARG A 155 -15.51 12.07 -2.62
N ALA A 156 -14.71 13.12 -2.81
CA ALA A 156 -14.94 14.41 -2.18
C ALA A 156 -16.27 15.03 -2.65
N ASN A 157 -16.52 15.02 -3.96
CA ASN A 157 -17.76 15.53 -4.56
C ASN A 157 -19.00 14.76 -4.11
N VAL A 158 -18.93 13.43 -4.07
CA VAL A 158 -20.03 12.59 -3.58
C VAL A 158 -20.36 12.94 -2.13
N ARG A 159 -19.34 13.02 -1.25
CA ARG A 159 -19.53 13.37 0.17
C ARG A 159 -20.13 14.76 0.33
N ALA A 160 -19.60 15.77 -0.37
CA ALA A 160 -20.12 17.14 -0.31
C ALA A 160 -21.61 17.22 -0.71
N ARG A 161 -22.04 16.37 -1.66
CA ARG A 161 -23.43 16.29 -2.12
C ARG A 161 -24.31 15.44 -1.22
N LEU A 162 -23.77 14.40 -0.59
CA LEU A 162 -24.53 13.43 0.19
C LEU A 162 -24.73 13.89 1.63
N THR A 163 -23.72 14.47 2.27
CA THR A 163 -23.78 14.94 3.67
C THR A 163 -24.99 15.84 3.98
N PRO A 164 -25.31 16.90 3.21
CA PRO A 164 -26.48 17.72 3.51
C PRO A 164 -27.80 16.96 3.36
N ARG A 165 -27.87 15.99 2.42
CA ARG A 165 -29.07 15.16 2.24
C ARG A 165 -29.28 14.20 3.42
N ILE A 166 -28.20 13.59 3.91
CA ILE A 166 -28.24 12.76 5.13
C ILE A 166 -28.69 13.62 6.31
N SER A 167 -28.10 14.81 6.50
CA SER A 167 -28.49 15.71 7.59
C SER A 167 -29.97 16.07 7.54
N ALA A 168 -30.48 16.43 6.36
CA ALA A 168 -31.90 16.75 6.19
C ALA A 168 -32.82 15.53 6.47
N ALA A 169 -32.43 14.34 6.01
CA ALA A 169 -33.18 13.11 6.27
C ALA A 169 -33.21 12.75 7.76
N LEU A 170 -32.08 12.90 8.47
CA LEU A 170 -31.99 12.68 9.91
C LEU A 170 -32.83 13.70 10.69
N GLN A 171 -32.83 14.98 10.28
CA GLN A 171 -33.70 16.00 10.88
C GLN A 171 -35.19 15.71 10.65
N ALA A 172 -35.54 15.20 9.46
CA ALA A 172 -36.91 14.78 9.17
C ALA A 172 -37.35 13.55 10.00
N LEU A 173 -36.40 12.78 10.52
CA LEU A 173 -36.66 11.63 11.39
C LEU A 173 -36.89 12.00 12.86
N SER A 174 -36.48 13.20 13.29
CA SER A 174 -36.66 13.69 14.67
C SER A 174 -38.06 13.47 15.26
N PRO A 175 -39.19 13.79 14.59
CA PRO A 175 -40.52 13.57 15.17
C PRO A 175 -40.85 12.10 15.40
N VAL A 176 -40.32 11.19 14.56
CA VAL A 176 -40.48 9.75 14.74
C VAL A 176 -39.70 9.28 15.98
N ILE A 177 -38.45 9.75 16.13
CA ILE A 177 -37.63 9.46 17.30
C ILE A 177 -38.30 9.97 18.58
N GLU A 178 -38.85 11.20 18.56
CA GLU A 178 -39.58 11.77 19.70
C GLU A 178 -40.84 10.97 20.07
N ALA A 179 -41.58 10.49 19.07
CA ALA A 179 -42.77 9.65 19.29
C ALA A 179 -42.40 8.30 19.94
N GLU A 180 -41.35 7.64 19.44
CA GLU A 180 -40.82 6.40 20.00
C GLU A 180 -40.29 6.62 21.43
N MET A 181 -39.53 7.69 21.67
CA MET A 181 -39.05 8.04 23.02
C MET A 181 -40.19 8.29 24.00
N ARG A 182 -41.26 8.98 23.57
CA ARG A 182 -42.44 9.23 24.41
C ARG A 182 -43.20 7.95 24.73
N ALA A 183 -43.26 6.99 23.79
CA ALA A 183 -43.89 5.70 24.00
C ALA A 183 -43.12 4.80 25.00
N LEU A 184 -41.80 5.00 25.12
CA LEU A 184 -40.93 4.24 26.02
C LEU A 184 -40.83 4.83 27.44
N LEU A 185 -41.16 6.11 27.63
CA LEU A 185 -41.11 6.75 28.94
C LEU A 185 -42.46 6.60 29.65
N PRO A 186 -42.50 6.07 30.90
CA PRO A 186 -43.75 6.01 31.65
C PRO A 186 -44.28 7.42 31.91
N ALA A 187 -45.61 7.57 31.88
CA ALA A 187 -46.25 8.85 32.20
C ALA A 187 -45.80 9.31 33.60
N PRO A 188 -45.50 10.61 33.80
CA PRO A 188 -45.20 11.11 35.13
C PRO A 188 -46.39 10.79 36.04
N ASP A 189 -46.13 10.12 37.16
CA ASP A 189 -47.14 9.79 38.17
C ASP A 189 -47.86 11.08 38.60
N SER A 190 -49.01 11.35 38.00
CA SER A 190 -49.97 12.33 38.51
C SER A 190 -50.65 11.70 39.73
N GLY A 191 -49.89 11.55 40.81
CA GLY A 191 -50.22 10.75 41.97
C GLY A 191 -49.85 11.44 43.28
N LYS A 192 -50.70 12.38 43.70
CA LYS A 192 -50.98 12.74 45.11
C LYS A 192 -49.87 13.47 45.89
N ALA A 193 -49.78 14.79 45.69
CA ALA A 193 -49.49 15.71 46.80
C ALA A 193 -50.75 15.79 47.67
N GLY A 194 -50.87 14.83 48.60
CA GLY A 194 -51.96 14.74 49.57
C GLY A 194 -51.42 14.15 50.85
N GLN A 195 -50.78 15.00 51.66
CA GLN A 195 -50.94 15.14 53.12
C GLN A 195 -50.01 16.23 53.64
#